data_AF-A0A538JNZ9-F1
#
_entry.id   AF-A0A538JNZ9-F1
#
_cell.length_a   1.000
_cell.length_b   1.000
_cell.length_c   1.000
_cell.angle_alpha   90.00
_cell.angle_beta   90.00
_cell.angle_gamma   90.00
#
_symmetry.space_group_name_H-M   'P 1'
#
loop_
_entity.id
_entity.type
_entity.pdbx_description
1 polymer ?
#
loop_
_entity_poly.entity_id
_entity_poly.type
_entity_poly.pdbx_seq_one_letter_code
_entity_poly.pdbx_strand_id
1 'polypeptide(L)'
;MVGAQGPPLEPSTRRPCDNAHPHVRAPSASTVGTTLVIYAAFALNGHSNLRVGGRWLEMVFVTPRLHRLHHLPATTQNNFGTVLTVWDRLFHRFVSRDARPTERTGVPGEIDEYPQRFVSAFCRPMNEARARRPSRLEPART
;
A
#
# COMPACT_ATOMS: atom_id res chain seq x y z
N MET A 1 46.94 6.06 68.74
CA MET A 1 46.65 4.63 68.56
C MET A 1 45.95 4.46 67.22
N VAL A 2 46.45 3.52 66.42
CA VAL A 2 46.24 3.34 64.98
C VAL A 2 44.79 2.97 64.65
N GLY A 3 44.16 3.73 63.74
CA GLY A 3 42.93 3.33 63.06
C GLY A 3 43.29 2.75 61.69
N ALA A 4 43.25 1.43 61.57
CA ALA A 4 43.51 0.73 60.31
C ALA A 4 42.39 0.99 59.30
N GLN A 5 42.73 1.58 58.15
CA GLN A 5 41.81 1.68 57.01
C GLN A 5 41.90 0.36 56.22
N GLY A 6 40.78 -0.37 56.15
CA GLY A 6 40.67 -1.57 55.32
C GLY A 6 40.81 -1.25 53.82
N PRO A 7 41.17 -2.24 52.98
CA PRO A 7 41.39 -2.01 51.55
C PRO A 7 40.09 -1.62 50.82
N PRO A 8 40.18 -0.80 49.76
CA PRO A 8 39.02 -0.32 49.02
C PRO A 8 38.30 -1.44 48.27
N LEU A 9 36.97 -1.40 48.26
CA LEU A 9 36.10 -2.33 47.55
C LEU A 9 36.32 -2.17 46.03
N GLU A 10 36.79 -3.23 45.37
CA GLU A 10 36.90 -3.33 43.91
C GLU A 10 35.53 -3.18 43.23
N PRO A 11 35.40 -2.34 42.19
CA PRO A 11 34.16 -2.22 41.44
C PRO A 11 33.90 -3.49 40.61
N SER A 12 32.82 -4.19 40.94
CA SER A 12 32.27 -5.33 40.19
C SER A 12 32.07 -4.97 38.72
N THR A 13 32.92 -5.49 37.85
CA THR A 13 32.76 -5.40 36.39
C THR A 13 31.67 -6.37 35.94
N ARG A 14 30.40 -5.96 36.07
CA ARG A 14 29.32 -6.66 35.36
C ARG A 14 29.51 -6.42 33.86
N ARG A 15 29.88 -7.46 33.11
CA ARG A 15 29.87 -7.41 31.64
C ARG A 15 28.43 -7.06 31.20
N PRO A 16 28.23 -6.07 30.34
CA PRO A 16 26.93 -5.86 29.71
C PRO A 16 26.53 -7.16 29.00
N CYS A 17 25.31 -7.62 29.23
CA CYS A 17 24.74 -8.72 28.47
C CYS A 17 24.78 -8.36 26.98
N ASP A 18 25.60 -9.09 26.22
CA ASP A 18 25.62 -9.04 24.76
C ASP A 18 24.29 -9.58 24.23
N ASN A 19 23.26 -8.71 24.22
CA ASN A 19 22.00 -8.97 23.55
C ASN A 19 22.23 -8.78 22.04
N ALA A 20 22.93 -9.73 21.42
CA ALA A 20 23.09 -9.79 19.98
C ALA A 20 21.75 -10.17 19.32
N HIS A 21 20.86 -9.19 19.20
CA HIS A 21 19.74 -9.30 18.27
C HIS A 21 20.32 -9.37 16.84
N PRO A 22 19.90 -10.32 15.99
CA PRO A 22 20.39 -10.41 14.63
C PRO A 22 20.16 -9.07 13.92
N HIS A 23 21.23 -8.41 13.50
CA HIS A 23 21.16 -7.17 12.73
C HIS A 23 20.59 -7.48 11.36
N VAL A 24 19.26 -7.37 11.22
CA VAL A 24 18.62 -7.31 9.90
C VAL A 24 19.14 -6.04 9.24
N ARG A 25 20.04 -6.21 8.26
CA ARG A 25 20.56 -5.08 7.50
C ARG A 25 19.43 -4.50 6.66
N ALA A 26 19.27 -3.18 6.75
CA ALA A 26 18.36 -2.47 5.86
C ALA A 26 18.73 -2.74 4.39
N PRO A 27 17.75 -2.83 3.48
CA PRO A 27 18.03 -2.94 2.06
C PRO A 27 18.82 -1.73 1.58
N SER A 28 19.73 -1.95 0.63
CA SER A 28 20.50 -0.85 0.03
C SER A 28 19.58 0.12 -0.73
N ALA A 29 20.02 1.37 -0.87
CA ALA A 29 19.31 2.37 -1.66
C ALA A 29 19.09 1.90 -3.11
N SER A 30 20.03 1.16 -3.69
CA SER A 30 19.90 0.58 -5.02
C SER A 30 18.79 -0.46 -5.12
N THR A 31 18.65 -1.33 -4.11
CA THR A 31 17.57 -2.33 -4.05
C THR A 31 16.22 -1.65 -3.95
N VAL A 32 16.09 -0.65 -3.09
CA VAL A 32 14.84 0.12 -2.95
C VAL A 32 14.52 0.83 -4.26
N GLY A 33 15.48 1.55 -4.84
CA GLY A 33 15.30 2.26 -6.11
C GLY A 33 14.86 1.33 -7.24
N THR A 34 15.51 0.18 -7.39
CA THR A 34 15.19 -0.81 -8.42
C THR A 34 13.78 -1.38 -8.23
N THR A 35 13.41 -1.71 -6.99
CA THR A 35 12.08 -2.21 -6.65
C THR A 35 10.99 -1.19 -7.00
N LEU A 36 11.22 0.08 -6.67
CA LEU A 36 10.27 1.16 -6.98
C LEU A 36 10.10 1.37 -8.48
N VAL A 37 11.19 1.33 -9.25
CA VAL A 37 11.13 1.46 -10.71
C VAL A 37 10.33 0.32 -11.34
N ILE A 38 10.60 -0.92 -10.92
CA ILE A 38 9.85 -2.09 -11.41
C ILE A 38 8.37 -1.96 -11.03
N TYR A 39 8.07 -1.63 -9.79
CA TYR A 39 6.69 -1.47 -9.33
C TYR A 39 5.96 -0.37 -10.11
N ALA A 40 6.59 0.79 -10.30
CA ALA A 40 6.02 1.90 -11.05
C ALA A 40 5.75 1.51 -12.51
N ALA A 41 6.65 0.77 -13.15
CA ALA A 41 6.46 0.30 -14.52
C ALA A 41 5.21 -0.59 -14.64
N PHE A 42 5.01 -1.52 -13.71
CA PHE A 42 3.81 -2.38 -13.68
C PHE A 42 2.54 -1.59 -13.34
N ALA A 43 2.60 -0.67 -12.37
CA ALA A 43 1.46 0.16 -12.01
C ALA A 43 0.99 1.04 -13.17
N LEU A 44 1.92 1.62 -13.93
CA LEU A 44 1.62 2.42 -15.13
C LEU A 44 1.10 1.53 -16.26
N ASN A 45 1.75 0.39 -16.52
CA ASN A 45 1.31 -0.56 -17.53
C ASN A 45 -0.12 -1.04 -17.28
N GLY A 46 -0.47 -1.39 -16.03
CA GLY A 46 -1.80 -1.86 -15.63
C GLY A 46 -2.94 -0.89 -15.96
N HIS A 47 -2.67 0.42 -15.95
CA HIS A 47 -3.63 1.47 -16.28
C HIS A 47 -3.49 2.02 -17.71
N SER A 48 -2.68 1.37 -18.55
CA SER A 48 -2.52 1.74 -19.95
C SER A 48 -3.60 1.09 -20.84
N ASN A 49 -3.86 1.70 -22.00
CA ASN A 49 -4.70 1.08 -23.04
C ASN A 49 -3.89 0.17 -23.98
N LEU A 50 -2.68 -0.24 -23.57
CA LEU A 50 -1.82 -1.07 -24.40
C LEU A 50 -2.35 -2.51 -24.43
N ARG A 51 -2.28 -3.11 -25.62
CA ARG A 51 -2.56 -4.54 -25.83
C ARG A 51 -1.33 -5.39 -25.49
N VAL A 52 -0.85 -5.30 -24.26
CA VAL A 52 0.23 -6.15 -23.74
C VAL A 52 -0.41 -7.34 -23.04
N GLY A 53 -0.23 -8.55 -23.58
CA GLY A 53 -0.87 -9.72 -23.01
C GLY A 53 -0.65 -10.99 -23.81
N GLY A 54 -1.45 -12.00 -23.47
CA GLY A 54 -1.34 -13.35 -24.00
C GLY A 54 -1.40 -14.37 -22.88
N ARG A 55 -1.94 -15.56 -23.18
CA ARG A 55 -2.22 -16.58 -22.17
C ARG A 55 -0.98 -16.97 -21.37
N TRP A 56 0.19 -16.98 -22.02
CA TRP A 56 1.46 -17.29 -21.38
C TRP A 56 1.95 -16.19 -20.43
N LEU A 57 1.77 -14.92 -20.81
CA LEU A 57 2.21 -13.78 -20.00
C LEU A 57 1.34 -13.67 -18.74
N GLU A 58 0.05 -13.92 -18.88
CA GLU A 58 -0.94 -13.95 -17.78
C GLU A 58 -0.85 -15.19 -16.87
N MET A 59 0.07 -16.12 -17.14
CA MET A 59 0.43 -17.14 -16.17
C MET A 59 1.31 -16.55 -15.06
N VAL A 60 2.09 -15.52 -15.37
CA VAL A 60 3.12 -14.96 -14.49
C VAL A 60 2.77 -13.53 -14.07
N PHE A 61 2.43 -12.66 -15.03
CA PHE A 61 2.31 -11.23 -14.85
C PHE A 61 0.87 -10.72 -14.96
N VAL A 62 0.57 -9.67 -14.21
CA VAL A 62 -0.69 -8.94 -14.29
C VAL A 62 -0.63 -7.99 -15.50
N THR A 63 -1.45 -8.28 -16.50
CA THR A 63 -1.55 -7.49 -17.75
C THR A 63 -2.51 -6.32 -17.57
N PRO A 64 -2.49 -5.31 -18.46
CA PRO A 64 -3.49 -4.23 -18.43
C PRO A 64 -4.92 -4.76 -18.50
N ARG A 65 -5.14 -5.86 -19.23
CA ARG A 65 -6.43 -6.57 -19.30
C ARG A 65 -6.86 -7.13 -17.94
N LEU A 66 -5.98 -7.86 -17.25
CA LEU A 66 -6.28 -8.45 -15.94
C LEU A 66 -6.49 -7.37 -14.87
N HIS A 67 -5.68 -6.31 -14.89
CA HIS A 67 -5.83 -5.16 -14.00
C HIS A 67 -7.15 -4.41 -14.24
N ARG A 68 -7.56 -4.27 -15.51
CA ARG A 68 -8.88 -3.70 -15.84
C ARG A 68 -10.03 -4.52 -15.27
N LEU A 69 -9.94 -5.85 -15.26
CA LEU A 69 -10.95 -6.70 -14.61
C LEU A 69 -11.04 -6.39 -13.10
N HIS A 70 -9.91 -6.15 -12.42
CA HIS A 70 -9.94 -5.72 -11.02
C HIS A 70 -10.71 -4.40 -10.83
N HIS A 71 -10.64 -3.48 -11.80
CA HIS A 71 -11.39 -2.21 -11.75
C HIS A 71 -12.86 -2.32 -12.17
N LEU A 72 -13.32 -3.48 -12.64
CA LEU A 72 -14.74 -3.70 -12.90
C LEU A 72 -15.48 -4.01 -11.60
N PRO A 73 -16.67 -3.42 -11.37
CA PRO A 73 -17.45 -3.69 -10.17
C PRO A 73 -17.78 -5.17 -9.96
N ALA A 74 -18.01 -5.91 -11.06
CA ALA A 74 -18.33 -7.34 -11.03
C ALA A 74 -17.16 -8.23 -10.57
N THR A 75 -15.92 -7.75 -10.66
CA THR A 75 -14.70 -8.51 -10.39
C THR A 75 -13.71 -7.75 -9.51
N THR A 76 -14.18 -6.74 -8.78
CA THR A 76 -13.32 -5.90 -7.92
C THR A 76 -12.68 -6.66 -6.75
N GLN A 77 -13.28 -7.78 -6.37
CA GLN A 77 -12.78 -8.68 -5.32
C GLN A 77 -11.93 -9.83 -5.89
N ASN A 78 -11.31 -9.62 -7.05
CA ASN A 78 -10.46 -10.56 -7.79
C ASN A 78 -9.24 -9.84 -8.36
N ASN A 79 -8.21 -10.60 -8.77
CA ASN A 79 -6.98 -10.08 -9.40
C ASN A 79 -6.33 -8.92 -8.61
N PHE A 80 -6.01 -9.17 -7.34
CA PHE A 80 -5.43 -8.18 -6.42
C PHE A 80 -3.94 -7.91 -6.69
N GLY A 81 -3.25 -8.80 -7.40
CA GLY A 81 -1.84 -8.61 -7.73
C GLY A 81 -1.60 -7.35 -8.58
N THR A 82 -0.52 -6.62 -8.31
CA THR A 82 -0.05 -5.53 -9.18
C THR A 82 0.97 -6.02 -10.22
N VAL A 83 1.82 -6.98 -9.85
CA VAL A 83 2.92 -7.47 -10.70
C VAL A 83 2.69 -8.93 -11.09
N LEU A 84 2.49 -9.81 -10.11
CA LEU A 84 2.45 -11.27 -10.33
C LEU A 84 1.05 -11.84 -10.08
N THR A 85 0.58 -12.68 -11.01
CA THR A 85 -0.70 -13.40 -10.89
C THR A 85 -0.62 -14.60 -9.95
N VAL A 86 0.58 -14.99 -9.50
CA VAL A 86 0.78 -16.14 -8.61
C VAL A 86 0.00 -16.00 -7.32
N TRP A 87 -0.08 -14.80 -6.77
CA TRP A 87 -0.83 -14.51 -5.54
C TRP A 87 -2.33 -14.75 -5.75
N ASP A 88 -2.87 -14.25 -6.86
CA ASP A 88 -4.29 -14.44 -7.20
C ASP A 88 -4.62 -15.91 -7.43
N ARG A 89 -3.70 -16.69 -8.00
CA ARG A 89 -3.89 -18.13 -8.21
C ARG A 89 -3.83 -18.89 -6.89
N LEU A 90 -2.85 -18.58 -6.05
CA LEU A 90 -2.65 -19.23 -4.74
C LEU A 90 -3.85 -19.02 -3.82
N PHE A 91 -4.47 -17.85 -3.85
CA PHE A 91 -5.60 -17.51 -2.99
C PHE A 91 -6.96 -17.64 -3.68
N HIS A 92 -7.04 -18.33 -4.83
CA HIS A 92 -8.28 -18.54 -5.59
C HIS A 92 -9.04 -17.25 -5.95
N ARG A 93 -8.30 -16.17 -6.23
CA ARG A 93 -8.82 -14.86 -6.65
C ARG A 93 -8.58 -14.54 -8.12
N PHE A 94 -7.83 -15.37 -8.84
CA PHE A 94 -7.59 -15.20 -10.26
C PHE A 94 -8.88 -15.37 -11.09
N VAL A 95 -9.25 -14.34 -11.85
CA VAL A 95 -10.37 -14.36 -12.81
C VAL A 95 -9.87 -13.85 -14.16
N SER A 96 -10.20 -14.60 -15.21
CA SER A 96 -9.92 -14.23 -16.59
C SER A 96 -11.19 -14.35 -17.42
N ARG A 97 -11.68 -13.21 -17.92
CA ARG A 97 -12.80 -13.13 -18.86
C ARG A 97 -12.60 -11.98 -19.83
N ASP A 98 -13.38 -11.94 -20.91
CA ASP A 98 -13.38 -10.79 -21.80
C ASP A 98 -14.13 -9.62 -21.15
N ALA A 99 -13.42 -8.49 -21.01
CA ALA A 99 -14.01 -7.22 -20.61
C ALA A 99 -14.30 -6.40 -21.88
N ARG A 100 -15.56 -6.07 -22.12
CA ARG A 100 -15.93 -5.17 -23.22
C ARG A 100 -15.30 -3.80 -22.97
N PRO A 101 -14.79 -3.10 -24.00
CA PRO A 101 -14.25 -1.74 -23.84
C PRO A 101 -15.23 -0.75 -23.20
N THR A 102 -16.54 -0.99 -23.33
CA THR A 102 -17.61 -0.14 -22.80
C THR A 102 -17.99 -0.43 -21.34
N GLU A 103 -17.47 -1.50 -20.73
CA GLU A 103 -17.73 -1.77 -19.31
C GLU A 103 -17.09 -0.69 -18.44
N ARG A 104 -17.92 -0.05 -17.60
CA ARG A 104 -17.52 1.04 -16.71
C ARG A 104 -16.70 0.51 -15.54
N THR A 105 -15.57 1.15 -15.30
CA THR A 105 -14.72 0.92 -14.13
C THR A 105 -15.12 1.83 -12.98
N GLY A 106 -14.89 1.39 -11.75
CA GLY A 106 -15.12 2.20 -10.56
C GLY A 106 -15.39 1.38 -9.32
N VAL A 107 -15.57 2.07 -8.19
CA VAL A 107 -15.89 1.46 -6.90
C VAL A 107 -17.39 1.13 -6.86
N PRO A 108 -17.79 -0.11 -6.50
CA PRO A 108 -19.21 -0.46 -6.35
C PRO A 108 -19.94 0.50 -5.43
N GLY A 109 -21.11 0.98 -5.85
CA GLY A 109 -21.90 1.96 -5.10
C GLY A 109 -21.51 3.42 -5.32
N GLU A 110 -20.31 3.71 -5.83
CA GLU A 110 -19.81 5.09 -5.97
C GLU A 110 -19.67 5.57 -7.42
N ILE A 111 -19.86 4.67 -8.40
CA ILE A 111 -19.60 4.93 -9.82
C ILE A 111 -20.39 6.13 -10.36
N ASP A 112 -21.60 6.34 -9.87
CA ASP A 112 -22.48 7.44 -10.26
C ASP A 112 -22.57 8.56 -9.22
N GLU A 113 -22.23 8.27 -7.96
CA GLU A 113 -22.34 9.21 -6.85
C GLU A 113 -21.08 10.07 -6.64
N TYR A 114 -19.89 9.48 -6.84
CA TYR A 114 -18.63 10.18 -6.64
C TYR A 114 -18.37 11.17 -7.79
N PRO A 115 -17.88 12.40 -7.52
CA PRO A 115 -17.64 13.37 -8.58
C PRO A 115 -16.66 12.85 -9.63
N GLN A 116 -17.11 12.73 -10.88
CA GLN A 116 -16.30 12.17 -11.97
C GLN A 116 -15.33 13.18 -12.60
N ARG A 117 -15.49 14.48 -12.33
CA ARG A 117 -14.55 15.50 -12.83
C ARG A 117 -13.34 15.58 -11.92
N PHE A 118 -12.15 15.63 -12.52
CA PHE A 118 -10.87 15.66 -11.81
C PHE A 118 -10.84 16.68 -10.65
N VAL A 119 -11.17 17.94 -10.94
CA VAL A 119 -11.11 19.02 -9.93
C VAL A 119 -12.12 18.79 -8.80
N SER A 120 -13.33 18.31 -9.11
CA SER A 120 -14.33 18.02 -8.08
C SER A 120 -13.97 16.83 -7.21
N ALA A 121 -13.39 15.77 -7.80
CA ALA A 121 -12.88 14.61 -7.08
C ALA A 121 -11.71 15.02 -6.16
N PHE A 122 -10.76 15.76 -6.71
CA PHE A 122 -9.56 16.21 -6.00
C PHE A 122 -9.89 17.11 -4.80
N CYS A 123 -10.86 18.00 -4.93
CA CYS A 123 -11.27 18.90 -3.84
C CYS A 123 -12.25 18.25 -2.85
N ARG A 124 -12.74 17.03 -3.10
CA ARG A 124 -13.77 16.38 -2.28
C ARG A 124 -13.37 16.22 -0.80
N PRO A 125 -12.16 15.74 -0.45
CA PRO A 125 -11.76 15.59 0.94
C PRO A 125 -11.77 16.92 1.71
N MET A 126 -11.37 18.01 1.05
CA MET A 126 -11.39 19.35 1.67
C MET A 126 -12.81 19.86 1.87
N ASN A 127 -13.70 19.65 0.89
CA ASN A 127 -15.10 20.05 1.00
C ASN A 127 -15.80 19.30 2.14
N GLU A 128 -15.55 18.00 2.26
CA GLU A 128 -16.09 17.18 3.35
C GLU A 128 -15.50 17.55 4.70
N ALA A 129 -14.19 17.81 4.78
CA ALA A 129 -13.55 18.28 6.00
C ALA A 129 -14.11 19.63 6.46
N ARG A 130 -14.41 20.54 5.53
CA ARG A 130 -15.08 21.82 5.82
C ARG A 130 -16.50 21.61 6.34
N ALA A 131 -17.28 20.74 5.71
CA ALA A 131 -18.65 20.43 6.12
C ALA A 131 -18.72 19.76 7.50
N ARG A 132 -17.69 19.01 7.89
CA ARG A 132 -17.58 18.37 9.22
C ARG A 132 -17.11 19.30 10.33
N ARG A 133 -16.65 20.53 10.03
CA ARG A 133 -16.25 21.47 11.09
C ARG A 133 -17.50 21.84 11.91
N PRO A 134 -17.55 21.53 13.21
CA PRO A 134 -18.64 21.99 14.05
C PRO A 134 -18.67 23.51 14.03
N SER A 135 -19.86 24.09 13.87
CA SER A 135 -20.10 25.51 14.08
C SER A 135 -19.83 25.85 15.56
N ARG A 136 -18.58 26.18 15.90
CA ARG A 136 -18.21 26.82 17.18
C ARG A 136 -18.45 28.32 16.98
N LEU A 137 -19.19 29.07 17.80
CA LEU A 137 -19.47 29.00 19.24
C LEU A 137 -20.91 29.50 19.47
N GLU A 138 -21.80 28.73 20.10
CA GLU A 138 -22.90 29.38 20.86
C GLU A 138 -22.22 29.95 22.11
N PRO A 139 -22.24 31.27 22.35
CA PRO A 139 -21.72 31.83 23.59
C PRO A 139 -22.54 31.23 24.74
N ALA A 140 -21.84 30.75 25.78
CA ALA A 140 -22.49 30.24 26.98
C ALA A 140 -23.48 31.29 27.49
N ARG A 141 -24.78 30.97 27.45
CA ARG A 141 -25.82 31.83 28.02
C ARG A 141 -25.61 31.87 29.53
N THR A 142 -25.15 33.01 30.02
CA THR A 142 -25.23 33.43 31.43
C THR A 142 -26.59 34.00 31.73
#